data_AF-A0A1F8L520-F1
#
_entry.id   AF-A0A1F8L520-F1
#
_cell.length_a   1.000
_cell.length_b   1.000
_cell.length_c   1.000
_cell.angle_alpha   90.00
_cell.angle_beta   90.00
_cell.angle_gamma   90.00
#
_symmetry.space_group_name_H-M   'P 1'
#
loop_
_entity.id
_entity.type
_entity.pdbx_description
1 polymer ?
#
loop_
_entity_poly.entity_id
_entity_poly.type
_entity_poly.pdbx_seq_one_letter_code
_entity_poly.pdbx_strand_id
1 'polypeptide(L)'
;MNSLHQTIYFLRRELEPAYADQTSPGYVRLEGELLWLDPELVDCASHRFARSAALARADAEPADALATIELYRGRFAPEFEYEEWAIATRDGLHAAYLEVIERILRGHVATGRWNEGAEVARRALAVDPLAESIERNLIALYHFAGSHAAASEQYAHYAASMRAEYGVEPPSLESIVGGAAR
;
A
#
# COMPACT_ATOMS: atom_id res chain seq x y z
N MET A 1 31.19 -8.31 -21.07
CA MET A 1 30.13 -7.98 -22.04
C MET A 1 29.20 -9.16 -22.41
N ASN A 2 29.48 -10.40 -22.02
CA ASN A 2 28.63 -11.58 -22.35
C ASN A 2 27.51 -11.90 -21.34
N SER A 3 27.42 -11.18 -20.22
CA SER A 3 26.50 -11.52 -19.13
C SER A 3 25.05 -11.08 -19.43
N LEU A 4 24.83 -9.89 -19.98
CA LEU A 4 23.48 -9.34 -20.19
C LEU A 4 22.65 -10.14 -21.21
N HIS A 5 23.21 -10.43 -22.39
CA HIS A 5 22.52 -11.22 -23.41
C HIS A 5 22.17 -12.63 -22.91
N GLN A 6 23.07 -13.23 -22.12
CA GLN A 6 22.83 -14.53 -21.50
C GLN A 6 21.71 -14.45 -20.45
N THR A 7 21.72 -13.43 -19.59
CA THR A 7 20.64 -13.18 -18.63
C THR A 7 19.29 -12.95 -19.32
N ILE A 8 19.25 -12.18 -20.41
CA ILE A 8 18.02 -11.94 -21.19
C ILE A 8 17.50 -13.23 -21.81
N TYR A 9 18.38 -14.07 -22.35
CA TYR A 9 17.99 -15.37 -22.89
C TYR A 9 17.37 -16.26 -21.81
N PHE A 10 17.95 -16.30 -20.61
CA PHE A 10 17.37 -17.04 -19.49
C PHE A 10 16.03 -16.44 -19.04
N LEU A 11 15.95 -15.12 -18.86
CA LEU A 11 14.71 -14.44 -18.47
C LEU A 11 13.56 -14.72 -19.44
N ARG A 12 13.83 -14.71 -20.75
CA ARG A 12 12.85 -15.06 -21.79
C ARG A 12 12.32 -16.48 -21.61
N ARG A 13 13.18 -17.44 -21.28
CA ARG A 13 12.79 -18.84 -21.05
C ARG A 13 12.10 -19.06 -19.71
N GLU A 14 12.39 -18.25 -18.70
CA GLU A 14 11.65 -18.29 -17.43
C GLU A 14 10.22 -17.77 -17.60
N LEU A 15 10.03 -16.68 -18.36
CA LEU A 15 8.69 -16.14 -18.64
C LEU A 15 7.92 -16.96 -19.68
N GLU A 16 8.64 -17.58 -20.62
CA GLU A 16 8.08 -18.40 -21.68
C GLU A 16 8.96 -19.64 -21.90
N PRO A 17 8.66 -20.78 -21.23
CA PRO A 17 9.48 -21.99 -21.31
C PRO A 17 9.73 -22.51 -22.74
N ALA A 18 8.79 -22.25 -23.66
CA ALA A 18 8.87 -22.61 -25.07
C ALA A 18 9.45 -21.51 -25.97
N TYR A 19 10.15 -20.52 -25.40
CA TYR A 19 10.69 -19.38 -26.13
C TYR A 19 11.47 -19.81 -27.37
N ALA A 20 11.09 -19.25 -28.52
CA ALA A 20 11.75 -19.42 -29.79
C ALA A 20 11.86 -18.05 -30.49
N ASP A 21 13.03 -17.77 -31.04
CA ASP A 21 13.31 -16.50 -31.68
C ASP A 21 12.34 -16.28 -32.85
N GLN A 22 11.83 -15.04 -32.99
CA GLN A 22 10.88 -14.59 -34.02
C GLN A 22 9.44 -15.14 -33.95
N THR A 23 9.18 -16.23 -33.22
CA THR A 23 7.82 -16.81 -33.11
C THR A 23 7.15 -16.56 -31.77
N SER A 24 7.94 -16.27 -30.73
CA SER A 24 7.43 -15.97 -29.40
C SER A 24 6.76 -14.58 -29.33
N PRO A 25 5.76 -14.37 -28.45
CA PRO A 25 5.01 -13.10 -28.33
C PRO A 25 5.86 -11.88 -28.00
N GLY A 26 7.07 -12.08 -27.45
CA GLY A 26 8.02 -10.99 -27.20
C GLY A 26 7.81 -10.28 -25.86
N TYR A 27 7.56 -11.03 -24.78
CA TYR A 27 7.41 -10.49 -23.41
C TYR A 27 8.59 -9.61 -22.96
N VAL A 28 9.82 -9.93 -23.38
CA VAL A 28 11.05 -9.19 -23.07
C VAL A 28 11.68 -8.70 -24.37
N ARG A 29 11.66 -7.39 -24.58
CA ARG A 29 12.21 -6.74 -25.78
C ARG A 29 13.55 -6.08 -25.45
N LEU A 30 14.50 -6.24 -26.37
CA LEU A 30 15.81 -5.58 -26.33
C LEU A 30 16.02 -4.91 -27.68
N GLU A 31 16.16 -3.58 -27.67
CA GLU A 31 16.49 -2.80 -28.86
C GLU A 31 17.63 -1.84 -28.53
N GLY A 32 18.77 -2.03 -29.19
CA GLY A 32 20.01 -1.34 -28.81
C GLY A 32 20.40 -1.66 -27.36
N GLU A 33 20.39 -0.64 -26.50
CA GLU A 33 20.70 -0.75 -25.07
C GLU A 33 19.44 -0.71 -24.18
N LEU A 34 18.25 -0.61 -24.77
CA LEU A 34 17.00 -0.52 -24.03
C LEU A 34 16.39 -1.91 -23.86
N LEU A 35 16.15 -2.30 -22.61
CA LEU A 35 15.47 -3.54 -22.23
C LEU A 35 14.15 -3.18 -21.56
N TRP A 36 13.04 -3.77 -22.01
CA TRP A 36 11.74 -3.56 -21.38
C TRP A 36 10.84 -4.79 -21.49
N LEU A 37 9.86 -4.84 -20.59
CA LEU A 37 8.75 -5.79 -20.65
C LEU A 37 7.64 -5.18 -21.50
N ASP A 38 7.04 -5.99 -22.38
CA ASP A 38 5.93 -5.53 -23.20
C ASP A 38 4.70 -5.22 -22.31
N PRO A 39 4.22 -3.97 -22.26
CA PRO A 39 3.19 -3.56 -21.31
C PRO A 39 1.79 -4.09 -21.66
N GLU A 40 1.58 -4.60 -22.87
CA GLU A 40 0.32 -5.24 -23.26
C GLU A 40 0.30 -6.72 -22.87
N LEU A 41 1.48 -7.35 -22.81
CA LEU A 41 1.63 -8.77 -22.51
C LEU A 41 2.01 -9.06 -21.06
N VAL A 42 2.63 -8.09 -20.38
CA VAL A 42 3.14 -8.22 -19.02
C VAL A 42 2.52 -7.17 -18.11
N ASP A 43 1.93 -7.63 -17.02
CA ASP A 43 1.35 -6.78 -15.99
C ASP A 43 1.80 -7.25 -14.60
N CYS A 44 1.99 -6.31 -13.68
CA CYS A 44 2.45 -6.60 -12.33
C CYS A 44 1.53 -5.96 -11.29
N ALA A 45 1.53 -6.52 -10.08
CA ALA A 45 0.65 -6.05 -9.01
C ALA A 45 0.91 -4.58 -8.64
N SER A 46 2.17 -4.14 -8.65
CA SER A 46 2.53 -2.74 -8.37
C SER A 46 1.99 -1.78 -9.44
N HIS A 47 2.07 -2.14 -10.73
CA HIS A 47 1.46 -1.34 -11.80
C HIS A 47 -0.08 -1.33 -11.70
N ARG A 48 -0.72 -2.47 -11.44
CA ARG A 48 -2.18 -2.51 -11.21
C ARG A 48 -2.59 -1.62 -10.05
N PHE A 49 -1.87 -1.74 -8.93
CA PHE A 49 -2.11 -0.91 -7.75
C PHE A 49 -1.96 0.58 -8.09
N ALA A 50 -0.84 0.98 -8.71
CA ALA A 50 -0.60 2.38 -9.06
C ALA A 50 -1.70 2.95 -9.96
N ARG A 51 -2.12 2.20 -11.00
CA ARG A 51 -3.23 2.60 -11.88
C ARG A 51 -4.55 2.72 -11.11
N SER A 52 -4.87 1.72 -10.28
CA SER A 52 -6.11 1.70 -9.50
C SER A 52 -6.15 2.82 -8.46
N ALA A 53 -5.05 3.06 -7.75
CA ALA A 53 -4.91 4.13 -6.77
C ALA A 53 -5.03 5.51 -7.41
N ALA A 54 -4.43 5.72 -8.58
CA ALA A 54 -4.54 6.97 -9.33
C ALA A 54 -5.96 7.24 -9.86
N LEU A 55 -6.72 6.19 -10.19
CA LEU A 55 -8.10 6.30 -10.65
C LEU A 55 -9.13 6.34 -9.51
N ALA A 56 -8.75 5.87 -8.32
CA ALA A 56 -9.61 5.95 -7.16
C ALA A 56 -9.84 7.45 -6.87
N ARG A 57 -11.06 7.92 -7.08
CA ARG A 57 -11.52 9.29 -6.82
C ARG A 57 -12.12 9.42 -5.42
N ALA A 58 -12.24 10.65 -4.91
CA ALA A 58 -12.75 10.88 -3.56
C ALA A 58 -14.15 10.27 -3.32
N ASP A 59 -14.92 10.12 -4.40
CA ASP A 59 -16.26 9.56 -4.49
C ASP A 59 -16.31 8.11 -5.01
N ALA A 60 -15.17 7.42 -5.12
CA ALA A 60 -15.14 6.03 -5.55
C ALA A 60 -15.96 5.13 -4.60
N GLU A 61 -16.63 4.13 -5.16
CA GLU A 61 -17.38 3.17 -4.38
C GLU A 61 -16.44 2.46 -3.38
N PRO A 62 -16.86 2.23 -2.13
CA PRO A 62 -16.03 1.58 -1.12
C PRO A 62 -15.45 0.23 -1.59
N ALA A 63 -16.19 -0.51 -2.42
CA ALA A 63 -15.73 -1.77 -2.99
C ALA A 63 -14.51 -1.61 -3.92
N ASP A 64 -14.46 -0.54 -4.72
CA ASP A 64 -13.34 -0.27 -5.64
C ASP A 64 -12.08 0.13 -4.86
N ALA A 65 -12.26 0.90 -3.79
CA ALA A 65 -11.17 1.29 -2.91
C ALA A 65 -10.62 0.08 -2.13
N LEU A 66 -11.49 -0.82 -1.66
CA LEU A 66 -11.08 -2.09 -1.04
C LEU A 66 -10.32 -2.98 -2.03
N ALA A 67 -10.84 -3.17 -3.25
CA ALA A 67 -10.14 -3.94 -4.27
C ALA A 67 -8.76 -3.36 -4.62
N THR A 68 -8.62 -2.03 -4.58
CA THR A 68 -7.34 -1.34 -4.78
C THR A 68 -6.33 -1.71 -3.70
N ILE A 69 -6.71 -1.68 -2.42
CA ILE A 69 -5.76 -1.96 -1.32
C ILE A 69 -5.32 -3.43 -1.28
N GLU A 70 -6.13 -4.38 -1.75
CA GLU A 70 -5.73 -5.81 -1.84
C GLU A 70 -4.55 -6.06 -2.81
N LEU A 71 -4.32 -5.13 -3.75
CA LEU A 71 -3.20 -5.21 -4.68
C LEU A 71 -1.87 -4.86 -4.00
N TYR A 72 -1.91 -4.12 -2.89
CA TYR A 72 -0.74 -3.72 -2.13
C TYR A 72 -0.52 -4.68 -0.95
N ARG A 73 0.42 -5.62 -1.11
CA ARG A 73 0.67 -6.69 -0.13
C ARG A 73 1.85 -6.43 0.81
N GLY A 74 2.48 -5.26 0.70
CA GLY A 74 3.70 -4.92 1.42
C GLY A 74 4.58 -3.95 0.62
N ARG A 75 5.69 -3.55 1.22
CA ARG A 75 6.66 -2.64 0.58
C ARG A 75 7.15 -3.23 -0.74
N PHE A 76 7.28 -2.40 -1.75
CA PHE A 76 7.79 -2.79 -3.06
C PHE A 76 9.27 -3.19 -2.97
N ALA A 77 9.63 -4.32 -3.62
CA ALA A 77 11.00 -4.80 -3.73
C ALA A 77 11.76 -4.81 -2.38
N PRO A 78 11.23 -5.51 -1.34
CA PRO A 78 11.84 -5.52 -0.01
C PRO A 78 13.24 -6.15 -0.01
N GLU A 79 13.49 -7.10 -0.91
CA GLU A 79 14.81 -7.74 -1.09
C GLU A 79 15.87 -6.79 -1.68
N PHE A 80 15.46 -5.63 -2.20
CA PHE A 80 16.31 -4.60 -2.80
C PHE A 80 16.26 -3.30 -1.99
N GLU A 81 16.27 -3.39 -0.65
CA GLU A 81 16.07 -2.23 0.24
C GLU A 81 17.08 -1.10 0.03
N TYR A 82 18.35 -1.44 -0.27
CA TYR A 82 19.45 -0.49 -0.48
C TYR A 82 19.60 -0.01 -1.93
N GLU A 83 18.78 -0.51 -2.85
CA GLU A 83 18.90 -0.16 -4.26
C GLU A 83 18.20 1.17 -4.56
N GLU A 84 18.97 2.16 -5.02
CA GLU A 84 18.48 3.52 -5.27
C GLU A 84 17.33 3.57 -6.27
N TRP A 85 17.33 2.68 -7.28
CA TRP A 85 16.26 2.60 -8.28
C TRP A 85 14.89 2.25 -7.68
N ALA A 86 14.87 1.55 -6.54
CA ALA A 86 13.65 1.08 -5.90
C ALA A 86 13.05 2.11 -4.95
N ILE A 87 13.85 3.04 -4.41
CA ILE A 87 13.44 3.98 -3.34
C ILE A 87 12.22 4.81 -3.77
N ALA A 88 12.33 5.56 -4.86
CA ALA A 88 11.24 6.45 -5.31
C ALA A 88 9.94 5.69 -5.63
N THR A 89 10.05 4.51 -6.24
CA THR A 89 8.89 3.67 -6.56
C THR A 89 8.27 3.10 -5.29
N ARG A 90 9.09 2.61 -4.36
CA ARG A 90 8.64 2.04 -3.08
C ARG A 90 7.89 3.07 -2.25
N ASP A 91 8.46 4.25 -2.12
CA ASP A 91 7.87 5.32 -1.31
C ASP A 91 6.62 5.90 -1.98
N GLY A 92 6.64 6.07 -3.31
CA GLY A 92 5.46 6.51 -4.07
C GLY A 92 4.28 5.53 -3.97
N LEU A 93 4.52 4.23 -4.14
CA LEU A 93 3.46 3.21 -4.00
C LEU A 93 2.94 3.14 -2.56
N HIS A 94 3.83 3.26 -1.58
CA HIS A 94 3.44 3.22 -0.18
C HIS A 94 2.63 4.47 0.23
N ALA A 95 3.02 5.66 -0.22
CA ALA A 95 2.26 6.88 0.00
C ALA A 95 0.85 6.78 -0.63
N ALA A 96 0.75 6.32 -1.88
CA ALA A 96 -0.54 6.12 -2.53
C ALA A 96 -1.42 5.10 -1.79
N TYR A 97 -0.83 4.07 -1.18
CA TYR A 97 -1.55 3.11 -0.35
C TYR A 97 -2.15 3.75 0.90
N LEU A 98 -1.35 4.53 1.63
CA LEU A 98 -1.81 5.25 2.82
C LEU A 98 -2.93 6.23 2.46
N GLU A 99 -2.80 6.98 1.36
CA GLU A 99 -3.83 7.92 0.89
C GLU A 99 -5.16 7.23 0.57
N VAL A 100 -5.12 6.07 -0.10
CA VAL A 100 -6.32 5.28 -0.40
C VAL A 100 -6.98 4.80 0.89
N ILE A 101 -6.20 4.27 1.85
CA ILE A 101 -6.73 3.82 3.15
C ILE A 101 -7.36 4.99 3.92
N GLU A 102 -6.66 6.11 4.07
CA GLU A 102 -7.17 7.27 4.82
C GLU A 102 -8.50 7.78 4.26
N ARG A 103 -8.67 7.76 2.93
CA ARG A 103 -9.95 8.09 2.32
C ARG A 103 -11.03 7.07 2.66
N ILE A 104 -10.74 5.77 2.58
CA ILE A 104 -11.70 4.72 2.96
C ILE A 104 -12.17 4.93 4.41
N LEU A 105 -11.23 5.17 5.32
CA LEU A 105 -11.52 5.39 6.74
C LEU A 105 -12.38 6.64 6.95
N ARG A 106 -12.03 7.76 6.30
CA ARG A 106 -12.87 8.98 6.34
C ARG A 106 -14.29 8.72 5.83
N GLY A 107 -14.44 7.97 4.74
CA GLY A 107 -15.75 7.58 4.21
C GLY A 107 -16.56 6.72 5.19
N HIS A 108 -15.93 5.77 5.87
CA HIS A 108 -16.57 4.97 6.91
C HIS A 108 -16.99 5.81 8.13
N VAL A 109 -16.14 6.74 8.58
CA VAL A 109 -16.49 7.67 9.68
C VAL A 109 -17.70 8.52 9.28
N ALA A 110 -17.67 9.15 8.11
CA ALA A 110 -18.74 10.03 7.63
C ALA A 110 -20.08 9.32 7.43
N THR A 111 -20.05 8.01 7.12
CA THR A 111 -21.26 7.20 6.90
C THR A 111 -21.69 6.39 8.13
N GLY A 112 -21.02 6.55 9.28
CA GLY A 112 -21.35 5.82 10.50
C GLY A 112 -20.96 4.33 10.48
N ARG A 113 -20.19 3.88 9.48
CA ARG A 113 -19.77 2.49 9.29
C ARG A 113 -18.48 2.19 10.06
N TRP A 114 -18.49 2.47 11.36
CA TRP A 114 -17.28 2.49 12.18
C TRP A 114 -16.60 1.12 12.31
N ASN A 115 -17.38 0.04 12.47
CA ASN A 115 -16.83 -1.31 12.60
C ASN A 115 -16.16 -1.79 11.30
N GLU A 116 -16.73 -1.46 10.14
CA GLU A 116 -16.11 -1.77 8.84
C GLU A 116 -14.80 -0.99 8.66
N GLY A 117 -14.81 0.31 9.00
CA GLY A 117 -13.59 1.11 9.01
C GLY A 117 -12.51 0.55 9.94
N ALA A 118 -12.88 0.07 11.12
CA ALA A 118 -11.93 -0.51 12.08
C ALA A 118 -11.29 -1.80 11.53
N GLU A 119 -12.03 -2.63 10.79
CA GLU A 119 -11.46 -3.78 10.09
C GLU A 119 -10.45 -3.34 9.03
N VAL A 120 -10.79 -2.36 8.19
CA VAL A 120 -9.87 -1.82 7.17
C VAL A 120 -8.59 -1.28 7.81
N ALA A 121 -8.71 -0.49 8.88
CA ALA A 121 -7.56 0.07 9.58
C ALA A 121 -6.67 -1.02 10.20
N ARG A 122 -7.24 -2.06 10.82
CA ARG A 122 -6.47 -3.20 11.32
C ARG A 122 -5.72 -3.94 10.23
N ARG A 123 -6.36 -4.18 9.09
CA ARG A 123 -5.71 -4.82 7.94
C ARG A 123 -4.57 -3.96 7.41
N ALA A 124 -4.72 -2.64 7.43
CA ALA A 124 -3.68 -1.75 6.99
C ALA A 124 -2.49 -1.67 7.97
N LEU A 125 -2.74 -1.70 9.29
CA LEU A 125 -1.69 -1.81 10.31
C LEU A 125 -0.96 -3.16 10.29
N ALA A 126 -1.58 -4.23 9.76
CA ALA A 126 -0.88 -5.48 9.52
C ALA A 126 0.13 -5.38 8.37
N VAL A 127 -0.08 -4.46 7.42
CA VAL A 127 0.84 -4.16 6.32
C VAL A 127 1.92 -3.17 6.74
N ASP A 128 1.53 -2.12 7.46
CA ASP A 128 2.44 -1.12 8.03
C ASP A 128 2.05 -0.80 9.48
N PRO A 129 2.70 -1.46 10.46
CA PRO A 129 2.45 -1.21 11.88
C PRO A 129 2.81 0.20 12.33
N LEU A 130 3.62 0.95 11.58
CA LEU A 130 4.09 2.28 11.95
C LEU A 130 3.25 3.41 11.33
N ALA A 131 2.15 3.07 10.64
CA ALA A 131 1.27 4.04 10.03
C ALA A 131 0.42 4.81 11.08
N GLU A 132 1.03 5.82 11.71
CA GLU A 132 0.41 6.59 12.79
C GLU A 132 -0.96 7.18 12.44
N SER A 133 -1.13 7.65 11.20
CA SER A 133 -2.40 8.23 10.76
C SER A 133 -3.52 7.18 10.77
N ILE A 134 -3.21 5.94 10.39
CA ILE A 134 -4.14 4.81 10.40
C ILE A 134 -4.42 4.39 11.84
N GLU A 135 -3.40 4.36 12.70
CA GLU A 135 -3.57 4.04 14.12
C GLU A 135 -4.49 5.04 14.83
N ARG A 136 -4.30 6.35 14.60
CA ARG A 136 -5.21 7.40 15.10
C ARG A 136 -6.64 7.24 14.60
N ASN A 137 -6.82 6.88 13.32
CA ASN A 137 -8.15 6.59 12.78
C ASN A 137 -8.78 5.36 13.46
N LEU A 138 -8.02 4.29 13.71
CA LEU A 138 -8.52 3.11 14.42
C LEU A 138 -9.01 3.44 15.83
N ILE A 139 -8.25 4.26 16.57
CA ILE A 139 -8.65 4.76 17.90
C ILE A 139 -10.00 5.49 17.80
N ALA A 140 -10.14 6.41 16.85
CA ALA A 140 -11.38 7.16 16.65
C ALA A 140 -12.55 6.26 16.24
N LEU A 141 -12.33 5.30 15.34
CA LEU A 141 -13.33 4.33 14.90
C LEU A 141 -13.83 3.46 16.04
N TYR A 142 -12.95 2.96 16.91
CA TYR A 142 -13.36 2.24 18.12
C TYR A 142 -14.19 3.12 19.06
N HIS A 143 -13.79 4.39 19.23
CA HIS A 143 -14.53 5.32 20.06
C HIS A 143 -15.95 5.56 19.51
N PHE A 144 -16.08 5.84 18.21
CA PHE A 144 -17.39 6.05 17.59
C PHE A 144 -18.26 4.79 17.63
N ALA A 145 -17.67 3.61 17.48
CA ALA A 145 -18.36 2.33 17.62
C ALA A 145 -18.86 2.01 19.05
N GLY A 146 -18.53 2.84 20.05
CA GLY A 146 -18.84 2.58 21.46
C GLY A 146 -17.91 1.56 22.13
N SER A 147 -16.88 1.10 21.42
CA SER A 147 -15.87 0.15 21.91
C SER A 147 -14.79 0.88 22.72
N HIS A 148 -15.20 1.59 23.78
CA HIS A 148 -14.31 2.47 24.54
C HIS A 148 -13.09 1.75 25.13
N ALA A 149 -13.25 0.50 25.59
CA ALA A 149 -12.12 -0.30 26.09
C ALA A 149 -11.06 -0.52 25.02
N ALA A 150 -11.47 -0.90 23.80
CA ALA A 150 -10.56 -1.08 22.66
C ALA A 150 -9.92 0.24 22.23
N ALA A 151 -10.67 1.35 22.27
CA ALA A 151 -10.12 2.68 21.97
C ALA A 151 -9.04 3.08 23.00
N SER A 152 -9.28 2.86 24.30
CA SER A 152 -8.32 3.15 25.36
C SER A 152 -7.08 2.26 25.28
N GLU A 153 -7.25 0.97 24.99
CA GLU A 153 -6.13 0.04 24.81
C GLU A 153 -5.26 0.43 23.61
N GLN A 154 -5.87 0.69 22.45
CA GLN A 154 -5.15 1.13 21.26
C GLN A 154 -4.45 2.48 21.49
N TYR A 155 -5.10 3.42 22.18
CA TYR A 155 -4.49 4.70 22.54
C TYR A 155 -3.29 4.51 23.46
N ALA A 156 -3.37 3.62 24.46
CA ALA A 156 -2.25 3.34 25.34
C ALA A 156 -1.05 2.75 24.57
N HIS A 157 -1.30 1.90 23.58
CA HIS A 157 -0.27 1.38 22.68
C HIS A 157 0.39 2.51 21.86
N TYR A 158 -0.41 3.28 21.12
CA TYR A 158 0.05 4.45 20.35
C TYR A 158 0.87 5.42 21.20
N ALA A 159 0.36 5.74 22.40
CA ALA A 159 1.00 6.66 23.34
C ALA A 159 2.34 6.13 23.88
N ALA A 160 2.47 4.81 24.05
CA ALA A 160 3.73 4.20 24.46
C ALA A 160 4.76 4.28 23.32
N SER A 161 4.37 3.94 22.10
CA SER A 161 5.25 3.98 20.92
C SER A 161 5.73 5.40 20.63
N MET A 162 4.85 6.41 20.67
CA MET A 162 5.20 7.83 20.52
C MET A 162 6.28 8.30 21.48
N ARG A 163 6.17 7.93 22.76
CA ARG A 163 7.15 8.31 23.78
C ARG A 163 8.45 7.53 23.63
N ALA A 164 8.37 6.24 23.32
CA ALA A 164 9.54 5.37 23.23
C ALA A 164 10.40 5.68 21.99
N GLU A 165 9.76 5.87 20.84
CA GLU A 165 10.44 5.99 19.54
C GLU A 165 10.80 7.43 19.20
N TYR A 166 9.94 8.38 19.54
CA TYR A 166 10.08 9.78 19.13
C TYR A 166 10.28 10.75 20.30
N GLY A 167 10.09 10.30 21.54
CA GLY A 167 10.21 11.16 22.73
C GLY A 167 9.18 12.29 22.79
N VAL A 168 8.06 12.16 22.07
CA VAL A 168 6.98 13.16 22.01
C VAL A 168 5.76 12.69 22.78
N GLU A 169 5.04 13.65 23.36
CA GLU A 169 3.77 13.36 24.02
C GLU A 169 2.67 13.24 22.95
N PRO A 170 1.87 12.16 22.94
CA PRO A 170 0.78 11.99 21.98
C PRO A 170 -0.32 13.04 22.18
N PRO A 171 -1.08 13.39 21.13
CA PRO A 171 -2.33 14.14 21.30
C PRO A 171 -3.31 13.37 22.19
N SER A 172 -4.14 14.08 22.94
CA SER A 172 -5.14 13.42 23.81
C SER A 172 -6.14 12.58 23.01
N LEU A 173 -6.75 11.59 23.65
CA LEU A 173 -7.79 10.76 23.05
C LEU A 173 -8.94 11.61 22.48
N GLU A 174 -9.39 12.63 23.21
CA GLU A 174 -10.46 13.54 22.78
C GLU A 174 -10.05 14.35 21.54
N SER A 175 -8.77 14.75 21.46
CA SER A 175 -8.23 15.47 20.30
C SER A 175 -8.21 14.56 19.06
N ILE A 176 -7.78 13.30 19.21
CA ILE A 176 -7.79 12.30 18.13
C ILE A 176 -9.22 12.08 17.62
N VAL A 177 -10.16 11.82 18.52
CA VAL A 177 -11.57 11.60 18.18
C VAL A 177 -12.19 12.85 17.53
N GLY A 178 -11.92 14.03 18.07
CA GLY A 178 -12.43 15.29 17.53
C GLY A 178 -11.85 15.65 16.16
N GLY A 179 -10.62 15.24 15.86
CA GLY A 179 -9.99 15.41 14.56
C GLY A 179 -10.59 14.51 13.48
N ALA A 180 -10.95 13.27 13.82
CA ALA A 180 -11.54 12.31 12.89
C ALA A 180 -13.00 12.63 12.50
N ALA A 181 -13.71 13.41 13.32
CA ALA A 181 -15.08 13.83 13.05
C ALA A 181 -15.20 15.02 12.06
N ARG A 182 -14.07 15.58 11.61
CA ARG A 182 -14.00 16.73 10.69
C ARG A 182 -13.64 16.29 9.28
#